data_AF-A0A200JCW7-F1
#
_entry.id   AF-A0A200JCW7-F1
#
_cell.length_a   1.000
_cell.length_b   1.000
_cell.length_c   1.000
_cell.angle_alpha   90.00
_cell.angle_beta   90.00
_cell.angle_gamma   90.00
#
_symmetry.space_group_name_H-M   'P 1'
#
loop_
_entity.id
_entity.type
_entity.pdbx_description
1 polymer ?
#
loop_
_entity_poly.entity_id
_entity_poly.type
_entity_poly.pdbx_seq_one_letter_code
_entity_poly.pdbx_strand_id
1 'polypeptide(L)' 'MKNNITFLVSLILLAYPVLTLPSLIASKRSMGKFFTDQRFFISKSEGYGSSINRKNLIGFFSLLLAGLLFLFLSFN' A
#
# COMPACT_ATOMS: atom_id res chain seq x y z
N MET A 1 -1.68 7.90 -27.51
CA MET A 1 -0.63 8.32 -26.54
C MET A 1 -1.17 8.60 -25.13
N LYS A 2 -2.28 9.33 -24.94
CA LYS A 2 -2.86 9.59 -23.60
C LYS A 2 -3.13 8.32 -22.79
N ASN A 3 -3.79 7.32 -23.39
CA ASN A 3 -4.14 6.07 -22.69
C ASN A 3 -2.90 5.28 -22.24
N ASN A 4 -1.78 5.36 -22.97
CA ASN A 4 -0.52 4.70 -22.58
C ASN A 4 0.07 5.32 -21.29
N ILE A 5 -0.04 6.64 -21.13
CA ILE A 5 0.43 7.33 -19.92
C ILE A 5 -0.47 6.96 -18.74
N THR A 6 -1.79 6.98 -18.92
CA THR A 6 -2.76 6.59 -17.89
C THR A 6 -2.54 5.15 -17.43
N PHE A 7 -2.27 4.25 -18.39
CA PHE A 7 -1.93 2.85 -18.11
C PHE A 7 -0.64 2.73 -17.29
N LEU A 8 0.44 3.41 -17.68
CA LEU A 8 1.70 3.41 -16.93
C LEU A 8 1.52 3.97 -15.51
N VAL A 9 0.77 5.05 -15.35
CA VAL A 9 0.43 5.62 -14.04
C VAL A 9 -0.33 4.61 -13.19
N SER A 10 -1.29 3.89 -13.78
CA SER A 10 -2.04 2.84 -13.07
C SER A 10 -1.11 1.73 -12.55
N LEU A 11 -0.13 1.29 -13.36
CA LEU A 11 0.83 0.27 -12.96
C LEU A 11 1.72 0.74 -11.80
N ILE A 12 2.18 1.99 -11.83
CA ILE A 12 2.99 2.58 -10.75
C ILE A 12 2.18 2.66 -9.45
N LEU A 13 0.93 3.11 -9.52
CA LEU A 13 0.05 3.21 -8.34
C LEU A 13 -0.28 1.84 -7.76
N LEU A 14 -0.49 0.82 -8.61
CA LEU A 14 -0.79 -0.54 -8.18
C LEU A 14 0.44 -1.33 -7.71
N ALA A 15 1.66 -0.90 -8.06
CA ALA A 15 2.88 -1.58 -7.64
C ALA A 15 2.98 -1.70 -6.12
N TYR A 16 2.68 -0.62 -5.38
CA TYR A 16 2.72 -0.64 -3.92
C TYR A 16 1.74 -1.65 -3.29
N PRO A 17 0.42 -1.63 -3.55
CA PRO A 17 -0.50 -2.59 -2.95
C PRO A 17 -0.19 -4.04 -3.36
N VAL A 18 0.23 -4.27 -4.62
CA VAL A 18 0.61 -5.62 -5.09
C VAL A 18 1.84 -6.15 -4.33
N LEU A 19 2.89 -5.34 -4.18
CA LEU A 19 4.09 -5.75 -3.44
C LEU A 19 3.85 -5.84 -1.93
N THR A 20 2.86 -5.11 -1.41
CA THR A 20 2.54 -5.08 0.02
C THR A 20 1.67 -6.27 0.45
N LEU A 21 0.90 -6.89 -0.45
CA LEU A 21 0.02 -8.03 -0.19
C LEU A 21 0.69 -9.21 0.53
N PRO A 22 1.83 -9.75 0.07
CA PRO A 22 2.51 -10.85 0.76
C PRO A 22 2.87 -10.51 2.21
N SER A 23 3.32 -9.28 2.43
CA SER A 23 3.66 -8.79 3.76
C SER A 23 2.41 -8.66 4.64
N LEU A 24 1.27 -8.22 4.12
CA LEU A 24 -0.01 -8.13 4.87
C LEU A 24 -0.48 -9.52 5.30
N ILE A 25 -0.35 -10.52 4.43
CA ILE A 25 -0.67 -11.91 4.74
C ILE A 25 0.25 -12.45 5.85
N ALA A 26 1.57 -12.20 5.75
CA ALA A 26 2.52 -12.57 6.79
C ALA A 26 2.22 -11.88 8.14
N SER A 27 1.77 -10.61 8.10
CA SER A 27 1.33 -9.87 9.29
C SER A 27 0.10 -10.51 9.93
N LYS A 28 -0.90 -10.88 9.12
CA LYS A 28 -2.10 -11.56 9.64
C LYS A 28 -1.74 -12.87 10.33
N ARG A 29 -0.80 -13.63 9.76
CA ARG A 29 -0.35 -14.91 10.33
C ARG A 29 0.42 -14.76 11.64
N SER A 30 1.26 -13.73 11.75
CA SER A 30 2.13 -13.53 12.92
C SER A 30 1.46 -12.73 14.05
N MET A 31 0.69 -11.70 13.72
CA MET A 31 0.13 -10.73 14.67
C MET A 31 -1.41 -10.77 14.73
N GLY A 32 -2.07 -11.62 13.93
CA GLY A 32 -3.53 -11.69 13.84
C GLY A 32 -4.19 -10.52 13.10
N LYS A 33 -3.42 -9.51 12.68
CA LYS A 33 -3.90 -8.30 11.98
C LYS A 33 -3.16 -8.05 10.67
N PHE A 34 -3.89 -7.60 9.65
CA PHE A 34 -3.30 -7.24 8.36
C PHE A 34 -2.47 -5.95 8.45
N PHE A 35 -3.01 -4.93 9.12
CA PHE A 35 -2.37 -3.63 9.30
C PHE A 35 -2.08 -3.40 10.78
N THR A 36 -0.95 -2.78 11.08
CA THR A 36 -0.56 -2.42 12.45
C THR A 36 -1.33 -1.18 12.89
N ASP A 37 -1.86 -1.17 14.12
CA ASP A 37 -2.54 -0.01 14.69
C ASP A 37 -1.58 1.20 14.74
N GLN A 38 -2.03 2.35 14.25
CA GLN A 38 -1.30 3.61 14.33
C GLN A 38 -1.31 4.15 15.77
N ARG A 39 -0.58 3.51 16.69
CA ARG A 39 -0.25 4.17 17.95
C ARG A 39 0.89 5.15 17.66
N PHE A 40 0.58 6.44 17.76
CA PHE A 40 1.47 7.56 17.44
C PHE A 40 2.70 7.67 18.34
N PHE A 41 2.79 6.87 19.41
CA PHE A 41 3.90 6.89 20.36
C PHE A 41 4.55 5.50 20.44
N ILE A 42 5.66 5.33 19.72
CA ILE A 42 6.59 4.21 19.90
C ILE A 42 7.89 4.83 20.39
N SER A 43 8.46 4.29 21.47
CA SER A 43 9.75 4.74 22.01
C SER A 43 10.81 4.77 20.90
N LYS A 44 11.58 5.87 20.85
CA LYS A 44 12.70 6.04 19.91
C LYS A 44 13.72 4.89 20.01
N SER A 45 13.83 4.22 21.15
CA SER A 45 14.76 3.12 21.37
C SER A 45 14.36 1.79 20.71
N GLU A 46 13.08 1.58 20.40
CA GLU A 46 12.56 0.31 19.87
C GLU A 46 12.04 0.39 18.42
N GLY A 47 11.77 1.61 17.92
CA GLY A 47 10.96 1.81 16.70
C GLY A 47 11.69 2.25 15.43
N TYR A 48 13.01 2.50 15.45
CA TYR A 48 13.71 3.18 14.35
C TYR A 48 13.70 2.39 13.02
N GLY A 49 13.54 1.07 13.03
CA GLY A 49 13.41 0.24 11.82
C GLY A 49 11.97 -0.11 11.42
N SER A 50 11.06 -0.18 12.38
CA SER A 50 9.66 -0.61 12.15
C SER A 50 8.75 0.54 11.68
N SER A 51 9.19 1.79 11.89
CA SER A 51 8.45 2.98 11.46
C SER A 51 8.33 3.13 9.94
N ILE A 52 9.31 2.65 9.17
CA ILE A 52 9.32 2.73 7.69
C ILE A 52 8.45 1.62 7.08
N ASN A 53 8.27 0.51 7.79
CA ASN A 53 7.44 -0.63 7.37
C ASN A 53 6.04 -0.59 7.99
N ARG A 54 5.57 0.61 8.40
CA ARG A 54 4.18 0.80 8.83
C ARG A 54 3.27 0.66 7.62
N LYS A 55 2.63 -0.51 7.51
CA LYS A 55 1.60 -0.78 6.52
C LYS A 55 0.42 0.15 6.79
N ASN A 56 0.47 1.32 6.18
CA ASN A 56 -0.54 2.36 6.33
C ASN A 56 -1.80 1.90 5.61
N LEU A 57 -2.84 1.54 6.37
CA LEU A 57 -4.12 1.09 5.84
C LEU A 57 -4.69 2.12 4.86
N ILE A 58 -4.67 3.41 5.23
CA ILE A 58 -5.20 4.50 4.40
C ILE A 58 -4.39 4.58 3.11
N GLY A 59 -3.06 4.64 3.20
CA GLY A 59 -2.19 4.71 2.03
C GLY A 59 -2.34 3.52 1.08
N PHE A 60 -2.50 2.31 1.61
CA PHE A 60 -2.75 1.11 0.81
C PHE A 60 -4.05 1.23 0.01
N PHE A 61 -5.17 1.57 0.67
CA PHE A 61 -6.47 1.67 0.01
C PHE A 61 -6.54 2.86 -0.95
N SER A 62 -5.95 4.01 -0.61
CA SER A 62 -5.90 5.17 -1.51
C SER A 62 -5.15 4.86 -2.80
N LEU A 63 -3.98 4.20 -2.72
CA LEU A 63 -3.20 3.82 -3.90
C LEU A 63 -3.89 2.72 -4.71
N LEU A 64 -4.51 1.74 -4.05
CA LEU A 64 -5.28 0.70 -4.71
C LEU A 64 -6.45 1.29 -5.50
N LEU A 65 -7.26 2.15 -4.86
CA LEU A 65 -8.43 2.76 -5.48
C LEU A 65 -8.05 3.68 -6.65
N ALA A 66 -7.03 4.52 -6.46
CA ALA A 66 -6.51 5.38 -7.51
C ALA A 66 -5.94 4.56 -8.67
N GLY A 67 -5.15 3.54 -8.39
CA GLY A 67 -4.59 2.64 -9.40
C GLY A 67 -5.68 1.95 -10.24
N LEU A 68 -6.72 1.41 -9.59
CA LEU A 68 -7.86 0.80 -10.28
C LEU A 68 -8.66 1.81 -11.12
N LEU A 69 -8.86 3.02 -10.63
CA LEU A 69 -9.54 4.09 -11.36
C LEU A 69 -8.78 4.45 -12.64
N PHE A 70 -7.46 4.69 -12.52
CA PHE A 70 -6.61 5.00 -13.68
C PHE A 70 -6.54 3.83 -14.66
N LEU A 71 -6.54 2.59 -14.16
CA LEU A 71 -6.59 1.39 -15.01
C LEU A 71 -7.90 1.35 -15.81
N PHE A 72 -9.04 1.53 -15.15
CA PHE A 72 -10.35 1.58 -15.81
C PHE A 72 -10.44 2.71 -16.85
N LEU A 73 -9.94 3.90 -16.53
CA LEU A 73 -9.90 5.04 -17.45
C LEU A 73 -8.91 4.85 -18.61
N SER A 74 -7.97 3.90 -18.54
CA SER A 74 -7.05 3.62 -19.64
C SER A 74 -7.68 2.81 -20.77
N PHE A 75 -8.75 2.07 -20.46
CA PHE A 75 -9.46 1.18 -21.40
C PHE A 75 -10.78 1.74 -21.95
N ASN A 76 -11.31 2.81 -21.32
CA ASN A 76 -12.43 3.60 -21.86
C ASN A 76 -11.91 4.81 -22.65
#